data_AF-A0A7W2EJS9-F1
#
_entry.id   AF-A0A7W2EJS9-F1
#
_cell.length_a   1.000
_cell.length_b   1.000
_cell.length_c   1.000
_cell.angle_alpha   90.00
_cell.angle_beta   90.00
_cell.angle_gamma   90.00
#
_symmetry.space_group_name_H-M   'P 1'
#
loop_
_entity.id
_entity.type
_entity.pdbx_description
1 polymer ?
#
loop_
_entity_poly.entity_id
_entity_poly.type
_entity_poly.pdbx_seq_one_letter_code
_entity_poly.pdbx_strand_id
1 'polypeptide(L)'
;MKISTLRATAALALALVLAGCGGKAMFDVSGVISTAGPLTNSGLVLANGTDTLSVPAGATTFTFARQVAYGDNYNVVQQTPPDHMNCQVFNGSGSAGHTSSILVTVQCTQNSYLLSGSVVGLKSTGTGLVLINGGGASAGPVTPGTDPSVSIGFQMGNVFDGNAYGVTVLTQPVGQTCTVTNGTGVMHDKPISNVLVTCI
;
A
#
# COMPACT_ATOMS: atom_id res chain seq x y z
N MET A 1 -70.47 17.68 -30.18
CA MET A 1 -69.68 17.58 -28.93
C MET A 1 -68.55 16.56 -29.08
N LYS A 2 -67.40 16.91 -29.69
CA LYS A 2 -66.26 15.98 -29.91
C LYS A 2 -64.87 16.64 -29.77
N ILE A 3 -64.78 17.87 -29.27
CA ILE A 3 -63.52 18.67 -29.22
C ILE A 3 -62.85 18.65 -27.82
N SER A 4 -63.58 18.22 -26.77
CA SER A 4 -63.11 18.33 -25.37
C SER A 4 -62.09 17.26 -24.96
N THR A 5 -62.16 16.04 -25.51
CA THR A 5 -61.25 14.93 -25.13
C THR A 5 -59.86 15.05 -25.75
N LEU A 6 -59.74 15.71 -26.92
CA LEU A 6 -58.48 15.90 -27.64
C LEU A 6 -57.51 16.85 -26.91
N ARG A 7 -58.04 17.81 -26.14
CA ARG A 7 -57.24 18.76 -25.34
C ARG A 7 -56.68 18.13 -24.07
N ALA A 8 -57.42 17.21 -23.45
CA ALA A 8 -56.98 16.51 -22.25
C ALA A 8 -55.83 15.52 -22.54
N THR A 9 -55.87 14.84 -23.69
CA THR A 9 -54.80 13.92 -24.11
C THR A 9 -53.52 14.66 -24.51
N ALA A 10 -53.64 15.82 -25.15
CA ALA A 10 -52.48 16.64 -25.52
C ALA A 10 -51.75 17.22 -24.29
N ALA A 11 -52.50 17.65 -23.26
CA ALA A 11 -51.92 18.14 -22.01
C ALA A 11 -51.22 17.03 -21.20
N LEU A 12 -51.79 15.82 -21.18
CA LEU A 12 -51.17 14.67 -20.49
C LEU A 12 -49.90 14.21 -21.23
N ALA A 13 -49.92 14.17 -22.56
CA ALA A 13 -48.73 13.84 -23.36
C ALA A 13 -47.60 14.87 -23.19
N LEU A 14 -47.92 16.16 -23.02
CA LEU A 14 -46.91 17.21 -22.81
C LEU A 14 -46.28 17.16 -21.40
N ALA A 15 -47.04 16.72 -20.39
CA ALA A 15 -46.53 16.55 -19.02
C ALA A 15 -45.55 15.37 -18.88
N LEU A 16 -45.75 14.28 -19.64
CA LEU A 16 -44.82 13.14 -19.68
C LEU A 16 -43.48 13.47 -20.37
N VAL A 17 -43.45 14.44 -21.30
CA VAL A 17 -42.22 14.86 -21.98
C VAL A 17 -41.38 15.80 -21.10
N LEU A 18 -42.00 16.57 -20.19
CA LEU A 18 -41.27 17.46 -19.27
C LEU A 18 -40.55 16.72 -18.13
N ALA A 19 -41.00 15.52 -17.77
CA ALA A 19 -40.33 14.68 -16.77
C ALA A 19 -38.97 14.13 -17.26
N GLY A 20 -38.72 14.15 -18.58
CA GLY A 20 -37.48 13.65 -19.17
C GLY A 20 -36.31 14.64 -19.17
N CYS A 21 -36.54 15.92 -18.88
CA CYS A 21 -35.53 16.99 -19.01
C CYS A 21 -35.13 17.64 -17.67
N GLY A 22 -35.36 16.95 -16.55
CA GLY A 22 -35.02 17.42 -15.19
C GLY A 22 -33.80 16.75 -14.56
N GLY A 23 -33.06 15.92 -15.30
CA GLY A 23 -31.89 15.21 -14.78
C GLY A 23 -30.78 16.19 -14.38
N LYS A 24 -30.26 16.06 -13.16
CA LYS A 24 -29.01 16.73 -12.78
C LYS A 24 -27.89 16.22 -13.70
N ALA A 25 -26.92 17.07 -14.01
CA ALA A 25 -25.70 16.60 -14.68
C ALA A 25 -25.05 15.51 -13.82
N MET A 26 -24.59 14.44 -14.45
CA MET A 26 -23.97 13.30 -13.80
C MET A 26 -22.47 13.29 -14.10
N PHE A 27 -21.64 12.99 -13.10
CA PHE A 27 -20.19 13.03 -13.19
C PHE A 27 -19.61 11.66 -12.83
N ASP A 28 -18.73 11.15 -13.70
CA ASP A 28 -17.96 9.94 -13.43
C ASP A 28 -16.97 10.17 -12.31
N VAL A 29 -16.87 9.18 -11.41
CA VAL A 29 -15.83 9.10 -10.39
C VAL A 29 -14.77 8.12 -10.90
N SER A 30 -13.62 8.65 -11.26
CA SER A 30 -12.50 7.89 -11.79
C SER A 30 -11.20 8.30 -11.13
N GLY A 31 -10.15 7.53 -11.36
CA GLY A 31 -8.89 7.83 -10.75
C GLY A 31 -7.71 7.07 -11.32
N VAL A 32 -6.55 7.49 -10.86
CA VAL A 32 -5.27 6.84 -11.15
C VAL A 32 -4.76 6.14 -9.90
N ILE A 33 -4.14 4.98 -10.12
CA ILE A 33 -3.46 4.19 -9.10
C ILE A 33 -1.98 4.42 -9.31
N SER A 34 -1.38 5.16 -8.39
CA SER A 34 0.05 5.34 -8.34
C SER A 34 0.62 4.38 -7.32
N THR A 35 1.60 3.59 -7.72
CA THR A 35 2.46 2.91 -6.74
C THR A 35 3.89 3.21 -7.13
N ALA A 36 4.87 2.89 -6.27
CA ALA A 36 6.29 2.95 -6.69
C ALA A 36 6.61 1.95 -7.85
N GLY A 37 5.61 1.20 -8.34
CA GLY A 37 5.56 0.41 -9.58
C GLY A 37 4.10 0.18 -10.05
N PRO A 38 3.78 -0.90 -10.78
CA PRO A 38 2.39 -1.36 -10.96
C PRO A 38 1.80 -1.92 -9.66
N LEU A 39 0.47 -1.91 -9.49
CA LEU A 39 -0.18 -2.58 -8.36
C LEU A 39 0.06 -4.09 -8.46
N THR A 40 1.02 -4.63 -7.72
CA THR A 40 1.42 -6.04 -7.82
C THR A 40 0.53 -6.98 -7.03
N ASN A 41 -0.14 -6.48 -5.99
CA ASN A 41 -0.94 -7.29 -5.08
C ASN A 41 -2.44 -7.12 -5.33
N SER A 42 -3.18 -8.22 -5.17
CA SER A 42 -4.64 -8.28 -5.24
C SER A 42 -5.29 -7.69 -3.98
N GLY A 43 -6.62 -7.56 -3.99
CA GLY A 43 -7.39 -7.29 -2.77
C GLY A 43 -7.80 -5.83 -2.54
N LEU A 44 -7.35 -4.89 -3.38
CA LEU A 44 -7.77 -3.49 -3.28
C LEU A 44 -9.28 -3.36 -3.55
N VAL A 45 -10.00 -2.83 -2.55
CA VAL A 45 -11.41 -2.46 -2.67
C VAL A 45 -11.56 -0.99 -2.30
N LEU A 46 -12.08 -0.20 -3.25
CA LEU A 46 -12.44 1.20 -3.05
C LEU A 46 -13.95 1.31 -2.85
N ALA A 47 -14.38 2.27 -2.04
CA ALA A 47 -15.80 2.53 -1.81
C ALA A 47 -16.11 4.02 -1.94
N ASN A 48 -17.21 4.35 -2.60
CA ASN A 48 -17.81 5.68 -2.63
C ASN A 48 -19.22 5.60 -2.02
N GLY A 49 -19.31 5.70 -0.70
CA GLY A 49 -20.55 5.40 0.03
C GLY A 49 -20.87 3.90 -0.04
N THR A 50 -22.02 3.55 -0.63
CA THR A 50 -22.43 2.15 -0.82
C THR A 50 -21.96 1.53 -2.14
N ASP A 51 -21.40 2.32 -3.05
CA ASP A 51 -20.83 1.82 -4.30
C ASP A 51 -19.40 1.31 -4.03
N THR A 52 -19.14 0.04 -4.32
CA THR A 52 -17.86 -0.62 -4.06
C THR A 52 -17.24 -1.10 -5.34
N LEU A 53 -15.93 -0.91 -5.48
CA LEU A 53 -15.15 -1.28 -6.66
C LEU A 53 -13.97 -2.14 -6.25
N SER A 54 -13.94 -3.39 -6.72
CA SER A 54 -12.76 -4.24 -6.64
C SER A 54 -11.81 -3.89 -7.79
N VAL A 55 -10.58 -3.53 -7.45
CA VAL A 55 -9.56 -3.12 -8.42
C VAL A 55 -8.64 -4.32 -8.70
N PRO A 56 -8.51 -4.76 -9.96
CA PRO A 56 -7.66 -5.90 -10.29
C PRO A 56 -6.17 -5.54 -10.13
N ALA A 57 -5.36 -6.55 -9.80
CA ALA A 57 -3.90 -6.40 -9.83
C ALA A 57 -3.43 -5.98 -11.23
N GLY A 58 -2.40 -5.14 -11.29
CA GLY A 58 -1.87 -4.53 -12.50
C GLY A 58 -2.65 -3.31 -13.00
N ALA A 59 -3.80 -2.96 -12.41
CA ALA A 59 -4.54 -1.76 -12.78
C ALA A 59 -3.75 -0.48 -12.45
N THR A 60 -3.77 0.47 -13.40
CA THR A 60 -3.23 1.82 -13.23
C THR A 60 -4.33 2.88 -13.13
N THR A 61 -5.57 2.51 -13.43
CA THR A 61 -6.75 3.38 -13.37
C THR A 61 -7.95 2.62 -12.83
N PHE A 62 -8.95 3.35 -12.36
CA PHE A 62 -10.24 2.81 -11.93
C PHE A 62 -11.37 3.79 -12.23
N THR A 63 -12.59 3.27 -12.38
CA THR A 63 -13.81 4.05 -12.55
C THR A 63 -14.95 3.36 -11.82
N PHE A 64 -15.68 4.11 -10.99
CA PHE A 64 -16.89 3.62 -10.34
C PHE A 64 -18.05 3.53 -11.33
N ALA A 65 -18.90 2.53 -11.18
CA ALA A 65 -20.07 2.36 -12.04
C ALA A 65 -21.15 3.41 -11.77
N ARG A 66 -21.28 3.88 -10.51
CA ARG A 66 -22.26 4.90 -10.15
C ARG A 66 -21.66 6.30 -10.30
N GLN A 67 -22.30 7.09 -11.16
CA GLN A 67 -22.03 8.52 -11.30
C GLN A 67 -22.60 9.33 -10.12
N VAL A 68 -22.04 10.51 -9.88
CA VAL A 68 -22.47 11.45 -8.84
C VAL A 68 -23.17 12.64 -9.49
N ALA A 69 -24.35 13.01 -8.99
CA ALA A 69 -25.13 14.12 -9.54
C ALA A 69 -24.54 15.49 -9.12
N TYR A 70 -24.73 16.52 -9.95
CA TYR A 70 -24.31 17.90 -9.63
C TYR A 70 -24.76 18.34 -8.23
N GLY A 71 -23.81 18.81 -7.42
CA GLY A 71 -24.04 19.26 -6.04
C GLY A 71 -24.02 18.15 -4.99
N ASP A 72 -24.11 16.87 -5.38
CA ASP A 72 -23.98 15.75 -4.43
C ASP A 72 -22.52 15.54 -4.03
N ASN A 73 -22.33 15.02 -2.81
CA ASN A 73 -21.01 14.72 -2.29
C ASN A 73 -20.54 13.33 -2.71
N TYR A 74 -19.24 13.21 -2.94
CA TYR A 74 -18.53 11.94 -3.06
C TYR A 74 -17.52 11.80 -1.92
N ASN A 75 -17.27 10.55 -1.51
CA ASN A 75 -16.25 10.21 -0.53
C ASN A 75 -15.69 8.83 -0.85
N VAL A 76 -14.69 8.81 -1.72
CA VAL A 76 -13.88 7.65 -2.07
C VAL A 76 -12.92 7.34 -0.93
N VAL A 77 -13.07 6.15 -0.37
CA VAL A 77 -12.21 5.61 0.68
C VAL A 77 -11.65 4.26 0.23
N GLN A 78 -10.49 3.92 0.78
CA GLN A 78 -10.02 2.53 0.73
C GLN A 78 -10.83 1.72 1.74
N GLN A 79 -11.66 0.81 1.26
CA GLN A 79 -12.41 -0.11 2.11
C GLN A 79 -11.53 -1.28 2.57
N THR A 80 -10.72 -1.82 1.65
CA THR A 80 -9.77 -2.90 1.95
C THR A 80 -8.47 -2.61 1.22
N PRO A 81 -7.32 -2.58 1.93
CA PRO A 81 -6.02 -2.47 1.27
C PRO A 81 -5.74 -3.72 0.42
N PRO A 82 -4.89 -3.60 -0.61
CA PRO A 82 -4.35 -4.78 -1.27
C PRO A 82 -3.47 -5.59 -0.31
N ASP A 83 -3.31 -6.87 -0.59
CA ASP A 83 -2.46 -7.78 0.18
C ASP A 83 -1.04 -7.22 0.28
N HIS A 84 -0.42 -7.31 1.47
CA HIS A 84 0.96 -6.87 1.72
C HIS A 84 1.27 -5.40 1.37
N MET A 85 0.24 -4.56 1.19
CA MET A 85 0.40 -3.15 0.85
C MET A 85 -0.49 -2.28 1.73
N ASN A 86 -0.19 -0.99 1.74
CA ASN A 86 -1.07 0.02 2.29
C ASN A 86 -1.29 1.12 1.25
N CYS A 87 -2.51 1.62 1.10
CA CYS A 87 -2.80 2.72 0.20
C CYS A 87 -3.38 3.93 0.91
N GLN A 88 -3.13 5.10 0.32
CA GLN A 88 -3.71 6.37 0.73
C GLN A 88 -4.50 6.97 -0.43
N VAL A 89 -5.70 7.48 -0.13
CA VAL A 89 -6.56 8.13 -1.12
C VAL A 89 -6.37 9.65 -1.03
N PHE A 90 -6.04 10.27 -2.15
CA PHE A 90 -5.90 11.71 -2.32
C PHE A 90 -7.02 12.24 -3.21
N ASN A 91 -7.51 13.44 -2.89
CA ASN A 91 -8.67 14.04 -3.57
C ASN A 91 -9.90 13.10 -3.54
N GLY A 92 -10.01 12.26 -2.51
CA GLY A 92 -11.08 11.26 -2.40
C GLY A 92 -12.44 11.84 -2.03
N SER A 93 -12.53 13.09 -1.59
CA SER A 93 -13.78 13.69 -1.11
C SER A 93 -14.05 15.06 -1.72
N GLY A 94 -15.32 15.37 -1.98
CA GLY A 94 -15.75 16.68 -2.47
C GLY A 94 -17.21 16.67 -2.92
N SER A 95 -17.59 17.70 -3.68
CA SER A 95 -18.90 17.80 -4.35
C SER A 95 -18.73 17.74 -5.86
N ALA A 96 -19.70 17.14 -6.56
CA ALA A 96 -19.70 17.05 -8.02
C ALA A 96 -20.11 18.39 -8.67
N GLY A 97 -19.49 18.69 -9.82
CA GLY A 97 -19.83 19.88 -10.62
C GLY A 97 -18.79 21.00 -10.64
N HIS A 98 -17.67 20.86 -9.92
CA HIS A 98 -16.54 21.78 -10.00
C HIS A 98 -15.63 21.55 -11.22
N THR A 99 -15.64 20.33 -11.76
CA THR A 99 -14.83 19.87 -12.89
C THR A 99 -15.68 19.00 -13.82
N SER A 100 -15.20 18.75 -15.04
CA SER A 100 -15.89 17.87 -16.00
C SER A 100 -15.95 16.41 -15.55
N SER A 101 -15.05 15.98 -14.66
CA SER A 101 -15.00 14.64 -14.07
C SER A 101 -14.38 14.69 -12.67
N ILE A 102 -14.74 13.75 -11.81
CA ILE A 102 -14.14 13.60 -10.48
C ILE A 102 -12.90 12.72 -10.64
N LEU A 103 -11.73 13.26 -10.27
CA LEU A 103 -10.44 12.59 -10.37
C LEU A 103 -9.86 12.35 -8.97
N VAL A 104 -9.70 11.08 -8.64
CA VAL A 104 -9.14 10.59 -7.38
C VAL A 104 -7.78 9.95 -7.62
N THR A 105 -6.83 10.15 -6.71
CA THR A 105 -5.52 9.49 -6.78
C THR A 105 -5.40 8.51 -5.63
N VAL A 106 -5.09 7.25 -5.93
CA VAL A 106 -4.82 6.22 -4.92
C VAL A 106 -3.34 5.90 -4.96
N GLN A 107 -2.62 6.14 -3.87
CA GLN A 107 -1.20 5.85 -3.77
C GLN A 107 -0.97 4.62 -2.89
N CYS A 108 -0.45 3.53 -3.46
CA CYS A 108 -0.13 2.31 -2.71
C CYS A 108 1.38 2.13 -2.50
N THR A 109 1.76 1.57 -1.35
CA THR A 109 3.14 1.24 -0.98
C THR A 109 3.22 -0.17 -0.43
N GLN A 110 4.23 -0.94 -0.85
CA GLN A 110 4.52 -2.26 -0.28
C GLN A 110 4.86 -2.11 1.20
N ASN A 111 4.31 -2.98 2.04
CA ASN A 111 4.66 -3.04 3.45
C ASN A 111 6.12 -3.45 3.60
N SER A 112 6.79 -2.92 4.61
CA SER A 112 8.17 -3.28 4.92
C SER A 112 8.33 -3.54 6.41
N TYR A 113 9.18 -4.50 6.73
CA TYR A 113 9.35 -4.99 8.08
C TYR A 113 10.83 -4.98 8.46
N LEU A 114 11.09 -4.69 9.74
CA LEU A 114 12.44 -4.63 10.26
C LEU A 114 13.10 -6.02 10.25
N LEU A 115 14.32 -6.09 9.70
CA LEU A 115 15.21 -7.24 9.85
C LEU A 115 16.24 -6.94 10.94
N SER A 116 16.27 -7.78 11.96
CA SER A 116 17.17 -7.69 13.10
C SER A 116 17.65 -9.06 13.55
N GLY A 117 18.59 -9.04 14.49
CA GLY A 117 19.12 -10.26 15.07
C GLY A 117 19.99 -9.97 16.28
N SER A 118 20.71 -10.99 16.72
CA SER A 118 21.66 -10.90 17.81
C SER A 118 23.03 -11.47 17.45
N VAL A 119 24.06 -10.91 18.09
CA VAL A 119 25.42 -11.39 18.06
C VAL A 119 25.78 -11.93 19.45
N VAL A 120 26.34 -13.14 19.50
CA VAL A 120 26.82 -13.78 20.73
C VAL A 120 28.28 -14.18 20.58
N GLY A 121 29.03 -14.14 21.70
CA GLY A 121 30.44 -14.53 21.73
C GLY A 121 31.42 -13.48 21.22
N LEU A 122 30.96 -12.30 20.79
CA LEU A 122 31.82 -11.23 20.30
C LEU A 122 32.67 -10.64 21.44
N LYS A 123 33.96 -10.97 21.47
CA LYS A 123 34.95 -10.45 22.43
C LYS A 123 35.05 -8.92 22.34
N SER A 124 35.30 -8.27 23.48
CA SER A 124 35.50 -6.82 23.57
C SER A 124 36.69 -6.29 22.73
N THR A 125 37.67 -7.15 22.44
CA THR A 125 38.80 -6.86 21.54
C THR A 125 38.50 -7.15 20.07
N GLY A 126 37.38 -7.81 19.76
CA GLY A 126 36.94 -8.17 18.42
C GLY A 126 36.26 -7.04 17.69
N THR A 127 37.01 -6.00 17.36
CA THR A 127 36.50 -4.88 16.56
C THR A 127 36.41 -5.25 15.08
N GLY A 128 35.55 -4.56 14.33
CA GLY A 128 35.48 -4.68 12.87
C GLY A 128 34.48 -5.70 12.32
N LEU A 129 33.60 -6.28 13.15
CA LEU A 129 32.49 -7.08 12.64
C LEU A 129 31.54 -6.20 11.82
N VAL A 130 31.38 -6.55 10.54
CA VAL A 130 30.42 -5.90 9.64
C VAL A 130 29.49 -6.95 9.06
N LEU A 131 28.18 -6.71 9.18
CA LEU A 131 27.12 -7.55 8.63
C LEU A 131 26.51 -6.88 7.40
N ILE A 132 26.19 -7.66 6.37
CA ILE A 132 25.55 -7.17 5.16
C ILE A 132 24.31 -8.01 4.83
N ASN A 133 23.24 -7.38 4.35
CA ASN A 133 22.05 -8.03 3.84
C ASN A 133 22.05 -7.98 2.31
N GLY A 134 22.49 -9.06 1.66
CA GLY A 134 22.64 -9.14 0.22
C GLY A 134 23.66 -8.13 -0.34
N GLY A 135 23.36 -7.53 -1.50
CA GLY A 135 24.18 -6.49 -2.13
C GLY A 135 23.72 -5.05 -1.88
N GLY A 136 22.77 -4.84 -0.95
CA GLY A 136 22.11 -3.55 -0.73
C GLY A 136 22.40 -2.94 0.64
N ALA A 137 21.56 -3.26 1.63
CA ALA A 137 21.63 -2.67 2.96
C ALA A 137 22.75 -3.29 3.83
N SER A 138 23.64 -2.45 4.34
CA SER A 138 24.66 -2.83 5.31
C SER A 138 24.24 -2.36 6.70
N ALA A 139 24.28 -3.22 7.70
CA ALA A 139 24.34 -2.74 9.07
C ALA A 139 25.78 -2.29 9.33
N GLY A 140 25.96 -0.98 9.49
CA GLY A 140 27.20 -0.41 10.01
C GLY A 140 27.57 -1.02 11.38
N PRO A 141 28.85 -0.98 11.76
CA PRO A 141 29.52 -1.99 12.57
C PRO A 141 28.79 -2.33 13.87
N VAL A 142 28.63 -3.63 14.14
CA VAL A 142 28.17 -4.10 15.44
C VAL A 142 29.25 -3.77 16.46
N THR A 143 28.97 -2.82 17.35
CA THR A 143 29.90 -2.44 18.41
C THR A 143 29.99 -3.57 19.44
N PRO A 144 31.20 -4.07 19.75
CA PRO A 144 31.39 -5.05 20.81
C PRO A 144 30.86 -4.53 22.14
N GLY A 145 30.16 -5.38 22.88
CA GLY A 145 29.81 -5.13 24.27
C GLY A 145 31.04 -5.26 25.18
N THR A 146 30.92 -4.77 26.41
CA THR A 146 31.97 -4.92 27.44
C THR A 146 32.08 -6.35 27.98
N ASP A 147 31.04 -7.17 27.79
CA ASP A 147 30.96 -8.56 28.23
C ASP A 147 30.60 -9.48 27.04
N PRO A 148 31.48 -10.43 26.65
CA PRO A 148 31.23 -11.35 25.53
C PRO A 148 30.13 -12.39 25.78
N SER A 149 29.66 -12.54 27.03
CA SER A 149 28.54 -13.41 27.38
C SER A 149 27.17 -12.77 27.12
N VAL A 150 27.14 -11.45 26.85
CA VAL A 150 25.92 -10.70 26.58
C VAL A 150 25.62 -10.72 25.08
N SER A 151 24.37 -11.06 24.75
CA SER A 151 23.84 -10.96 23.39
C SER A 151 23.68 -9.49 22.97
N ILE A 152 24.31 -9.11 21.86
CA ILE A 152 24.26 -7.74 21.30
C ILE A 152 23.24 -7.72 20.17
N GLY A 153 22.22 -6.85 20.23
CA GLY A 153 21.25 -6.69 19.15
C GLY A 153 21.84 -5.92 17.96
N PHE A 154 21.43 -6.26 16.74
CA PHE A 154 21.72 -5.49 15.53
C PHE A 154 20.46 -5.32 14.67
N GLN A 155 20.46 -4.31 13.81
CA GLN A 155 19.37 -4.01 12.88
C GLN A 155 19.95 -3.78 11.47
N MET A 156 19.37 -4.41 10.46
CA MET A 156 19.78 -4.29 9.05
C MET A 156 18.95 -3.25 8.27
N GLY A 157 17.85 -2.77 8.85
CA GLY A 157 16.85 -1.90 8.21
C GLY A 157 15.59 -2.66 7.79
N ASN A 158 14.71 -1.96 7.08
CA ASN A 158 13.45 -2.51 6.60
C ASN A 158 13.64 -3.27 5.28
N VAL A 159 13.03 -4.45 5.19
CA VAL A 159 12.92 -5.25 3.97
C VAL A 159 11.45 -5.26 3.55
N PHE A 160 11.17 -5.02 2.28
CA PHE A 160 9.80 -5.11 1.75
C PHE A 160 9.28 -6.54 1.84
N ASP A 161 7.99 -6.69 2.15
CA ASP A 161 7.31 -7.98 2.08
C ASP A 161 7.47 -8.61 0.68
N GLY A 162 7.70 -9.92 0.65
CA GLY A 162 7.97 -10.69 -0.57
C GLY A 162 9.43 -10.64 -1.04
N ASN A 163 10.25 -9.71 -0.52
CA ASN A 163 11.67 -9.66 -0.87
C ASN A 163 12.51 -10.65 -0.05
N ALA A 164 13.50 -11.25 -0.70
CA ALA A 164 14.49 -12.07 -0.04
C ALA A 164 15.47 -11.22 0.79
N TYR A 165 15.97 -11.80 1.88
CA TYR A 165 17.09 -11.28 2.66
C TYR A 165 18.20 -12.35 2.76
N GLY A 166 19.43 -11.89 2.94
CA GLY A 166 20.63 -12.71 3.03
C GLY A 166 21.70 -12.05 3.87
N VAL A 167 21.58 -12.17 5.19
CA VAL A 167 22.54 -11.69 6.19
C VAL A 167 23.80 -12.55 6.16
N THR A 168 24.93 -11.91 5.87
CA THR A 168 26.25 -12.53 5.85
C THR A 168 27.26 -11.68 6.59
N VAL A 169 28.39 -12.28 6.97
CA VAL A 169 29.52 -11.53 7.53
C VAL A 169 30.32 -10.96 6.36
N LEU A 170 30.32 -9.63 6.25
CA LEU A 170 31.13 -8.93 5.25
C LEU A 170 32.59 -8.81 5.72
N THR A 171 32.79 -8.52 7.01
CA THR A 171 34.11 -8.40 7.62
C THR A 171 34.11 -9.12 8.95
N GLN A 172 35.04 -10.06 9.09
CA GLN A 172 35.24 -10.76 10.36
C GLN A 172 35.93 -9.83 11.37
N PRO A 173 35.53 -9.88 12.65
CA PRO A 173 36.23 -9.14 13.70
C PRO A 173 37.65 -9.66 13.91
N VAL A 174 38.53 -8.82 14.43
CA VAL A 174 39.91 -9.20 14.72
C VAL A 174 39.94 -10.35 15.75
N GLY A 175 40.66 -11.43 15.41
CA GLY A 175 40.93 -12.55 16.32
C GLY A 175 39.72 -13.46 16.60
N GLN A 176 38.66 -13.39 15.80
CA GLN A 176 37.47 -14.24 15.92
C GLN A 176 36.93 -14.63 14.54
N THR A 177 36.17 -15.72 14.50
CA THR A 177 35.36 -16.08 13.34
C THR A 177 33.90 -16.09 13.72
N CYS A 178 33.09 -15.29 13.03
CA CYS A 178 31.65 -15.23 13.19
C CYS A 178 30.94 -15.99 12.07
N THR A 179 29.88 -16.71 12.43
CA THR A 179 29.00 -17.43 11.50
C THR A 179 27.55 -17.01 11.72
N VAL A 180 26.75 -16.96 10.65
CA VAL A 180 25.35 -16.57 10.70
C VAL A 180 24.44 -17.80 10.61
N THR A 181 23.48 -17.90 11.52
CA THR A 181 22.36 -18.86 11.49
C THR A 181 21.06 -18.09 11.23
N ASN A 182 20.13 -18.68 10.48
CA ASN A 182 18.91 -18.03 9.99
C ASN A 182 19.19 -16.76 9.17
N GLY A 183 20.35 -16.69 8.52
CA GLY A 183 20.77 -15.51 7.77
C GLY A 183 20.00 -15.29 6.47
N THR A 184 19.35 -16.31 5.92
CA THR A 184 18.63 -16.22 4.64
C THR A 184 17.13 -16.47 4.83
N GLY A 185 16.31 -15.86 3.99
CA GLY A 185 14.87 -16.07 3.98
C GLY A 185 14.13 -15.05 3.10
N VAL A 186 12.81 -15.02 3.23
CA VAL A 186 11.92 -14.02 2.59
C VAL A 186 11.20 -13.26 3.68
N MET A 187 11.07 -11.94 3.51
CA MET A 187 10.32 -11.11 4.44
C MET A 187 8.82 -11.32 4.21
N HIS A 188 8.08 -11.51 5.30
CA HIS A 188 6.63 -11.68 5.31
C HIS A 188 5.99 -10.59 6.19
N ASP A 189 4.69 -10.71 6.50
CA ASP A 189 3.86 -9.75 7.25
C ASP A 189 4.27 -9.44 8.71
N LYS A 190 5.54 -9.68 9.09
CA LYS A 190 6.07 -9.37 10.42
C LYS A 190 7.58 -9.15 10.41
N PRO A 191 8.11 -8.38 11.39
CA PRO A 191 9.55 -8.28 11.61
C PRO A 191 10.21 -9.64 11.85
N ILE A 192 11.45 -9.77 11.37
CA ILE A 192 12.31 -10.94 11.60
C ILE A 192 13.42 -10.54 12.55
N SER A 193 13.55 -11.26 13.66
CA SER A 193 14.51 -10.99 14.73
C SER A 193 15.32 -12.21 15.18
N ASN A 194 15.18 -13.35 14.49
CA ASN A 194 15.80 -14.63 14.86
C ASN A 194 17.13 -14.90 14.14
N VAL A 195 17.70 -13.90 13.46
CA VAL A 195 19.04 -14.01 12.87
C VAL A 195 20.05 -14.04 14.01
N LEU A 196 20.88 -15.09 14.05
CA LEU A 196 21.87 -15.28 15.11
C LEU A 196 23.27 -15.29 14.50
N VAL A 197 24.15 -14.44 15.02
CA VAL A 197 25.57 -14.42 14.68
C VAL A 197 26.36 -14.96 15.87
N THR A 198 27.11 -16.03 15.67
CA THR A 198 27.94 -16.63 16.70
C THR A 198 29.40 -16.44 16.36
N CYS A 199 30.17 -15.82 17.26
CA CYS A 199 31.60 -15.57 17.12
C CYS A 199 32.41 -16.47 18.08
N ILE A 200 33.48 -17.07 17.58
CA ILE A 200 34.42 -17.91 18.34
C ILE A 200 35.86 -17.40 18.23
#